data_AF-A0A853F4N5-F1
#
_entry.id   AF-A0A853F4N5-F1
#
_cell.length_a   1.000
_cell.length_b   1.000
_cell.length_c   1.000
_cell.angle_alpha   90.00
_cell.angle_beta   90.00
_cell.angle_gamma   90.00
#
_symmetry.space_group_name_H-M   'P 1'
#
loop_
_entity.id
_entity.type
_entity.pdbx_description
1 polymer ?
#
loop_
_entity_poly.entity_id
_entity_poly.type
_entity_poly.pdbx_seq_one_letter_code
_entity_poly.pdbx_strand_id
1 'polypeptide(L)'
;MMENINIIWFVCLTFACILFILCLVIPPKIIGRILPFFTAFWPNKNIQLDFQSIAYVALHRNVVNRVIHYSIFVDAFAWLLILNDLWSGFLFIALLLFVVQTFLIKEFKFAILANLILATILMVLLTLFDNHIQYLMLWTILSAALRVIGHFFEPLPPFLIDNSGQFAPMSIATLKKLGLFRVIALLPIGFLAEFLSGQPHRLFLVQINAITSKLYQCHAIMRWKNVVIRGIKSYKEGIKQESVFKDYCRFFKK
;
A
#
# COMPACT_ATOMS: atom_id res chain seq x y z
N MET A 1 -29.60 -2.66 -6.95
CA MET A 1 -28.17 -2.69 -7.35
C MET A 1 -27.29 -1.86 -6.41
N MET A 2 -27.66 -0.61 -6.09
CA MET A 2 -26.87 0.25 -5.18
C MET A 2 -26.78 -0.25 -3.74
N GLU A 3 -27.85 -0.83 -3.20
CA GLU A 3 -27.86 -1.42 -1.84
C GLU A 3 -26.85 -2.58 -1.69
N ASN A 4 -26.69 -3.37 -2.75
CA ASN A 4 -25.72 -4.47 -2.76
C ASN A 4 -24.26 -3.96 -2.72
N ILE A 5 -23.97 -2.77 -3.28
CA ILE A 5 -22.62 -2.19 -3.27
C ILE A 5 -22.22 -1.82 -1.85
N ASN A 6 -23.12 -1.18 -1.09
CA ASN A 6 -22.88 -0.82 0.30
C ASN A 6 -22.57 -2.07 1.14
N ILE A 7 -23.40 -3.11 1.01
CA ILE A 7 -23.20 -4.37 1.73
C ILE A 7 -21.84 -4.99 1.39
N ILE A 8 -21.51 -5.12 0.10
CA ILE A 8 -20.23 -5.69 -0.32
C ILE A 8 -19.06 -4.87 0.23
N TRP A 9 -19.15 -3.54 0.15
CA TRP A 9 -18.10 -2.65 0.63
C TRP A 9 -17.90 -2.76 2.15
N PHE A 10 -18.98 -2.79 2.94
CA PHE A 10 -18.91 -3.00 4.39
C PHE A 10 -18.36 -4.38 4.76
N VAL A 11 -18.70 -5.42 3.99
CA VAL A 11 -18.11 -6.75 4.15
C VAL A 11 -16.61 -6.72 3.90
N CYS A 12 -16.16 -6.08 2.81
CA CYS A 12 -14.73 -5.88 2.51
C CYS A 12 -14.04 -5.11 3.64
N LEU A 13 -14.63 -4.01 4.13
CA LEU A 13 -14.08 -3.23 5.24
C LEU A 13 -13.97 -4.07 6.52
N THR A 14 -15.00 -4.85 6.85
CA THR A 14 -15.01 -5.72 8.03
C THR A 14 -13.88 -6.74 7.99
N PHE A 15 -13.74 -7.46 6.87
CA PHE A 15 -12.65 -8.42 6.70
C PHE A 15 -11.28 -7.75 6.63
N ALA A 16 -11.19 -6.54 6.09
CA ALA A 16 -9.96 -5.76 6.06
C ALA A 16 -9.52 -5.36 7.48
N CYS A 17 -10.45 -4.93 8.34
CA CYS A 17 -10.21 -4.67 9.75
C CYS A 17 -9.75 -5.93 10.49
N ILE A 18 -10.38 -7.08 10.23
CA ILE A 18 -9.93 -8.37 10.78
C ILE A 18 -8.51 -8.67 10.34
N LEU A 19 -8.20 -8.56 9.04
CA LEU A 19 -6.85 -8.79 8.51
C LEU A 19 -5.82 -7.87 9.17
N PHE A 20 -6.15 -6.59 9.34
CA PHE A 20 -5.30 -5.61 10.00
C PHE A 20 -4.99 -6.03 11.45
N ILE A 21 -6.01 -6.42 12.23
CA ILE A 21 -5.85 -6.90 13.61
C ILE A 21 -4.99 -8.16 13.64
N LEU A 22 -5.23 -9.12 12.73
CA LEU A 22 -4.41 -10.33 12.62
C LEU A 22 -2.94 -10.00 12.33
N CYS A 23 -2.67 -8.99 11.50
CA CYS A 23 -1.30 -8.53 11.23
C CYS A 23 -0.61 -7.92 12.46
N LEU A 24 -1.36 -7.39 13.43
CA LEU A 24 -0.82 -6.82 14.67
C LEU A 24 -0.61 -7.87 15.76
N VAL A 25 -1.50 -8.87 15.84
CA VAL A 25 -1.53 -9.85 16.94
C VAL A 25 -0.76 -11.14 16.61
N ILE A 26 -0.80 -11.61 15.37
CA ILE A 26 -0.11 -12.85 14.98
C ILE A 26 1.41 -12.60 14.99
N PRO A 27 2.22 -13.50 15.59
CA PRO A 27 3.66 -13.38 15.56
C PRO A 27 4.19 -13.16 14.15
N PRO A 28 5.12 -12.18 13.95
CA PRO A 28 5.75 -11.89 12.65
C PRO A 28 6.16 -13.14 11.89
N LYS A 29 6.64 -14.16 12.62
CA LYS A 29 7.14 -15.38 12.02
C LYS A 29 6.13 -16.19 11.25
N ILE A 30 4.87 -16.10 11.66
CA ILE A 30 3.75 -16.85 11.12
C ILE A 30 3.10 -16.02 10.01
N ILE A 31 2.72 -14.78 10.31
CA ILE A 31 2.03 -13.92 9.35
C ILE A 31 2.91 -13.55 8.15
N GLY A 32 4.22 -13.36 8.35
CA GLY A 32 5.15 -13.04 7.27
C GLY A 32 5.36 -14.16 6.24
N ARG A 33 4.90 -15.40 6.52
CA ARG A 33 4.87 -16.50 5.54
C ARG A 33 3.65 -16.42 4.61
N ILE A 34 2.60 -15.71 5.04
CA ILE A 34 1.31 -15.59 4.36
C ILE A 34 1.15 -14.21 3.73
N LEU A 35 1.64 -13.16 4.38
CA LEU A 35 1.60 -11.79 3.92
C LEU A 35 3.00 -11.18 4.10
N PRO A 36 3.87 -11.32 3.09
CA PRO A 36 5.15 -10.68 3.10
C PRO A 36 4.94 -9.16 3.12
N PHE A 37 5.68 -8.45 3.97
CA PHE A 37 5.46 -7.02 4.27
C PHE A 37 4.19 -6.71 5.06
N PHE A 38 3.64 -7.66 5.83
CA PHE A 38 2.57 -7.37 6.81
C PHE A 38 2.96 -6.25 7.79
N THR A 39 4.26 -6.03 8.02
CA THR A 39 4.76 -4.91 8.82
C THR A 39 4.42 -3.55 8.22
N ALA A 40 4.10 -3.46 6.93
CA ALA A 40 3.61 -2.23 6.31
C ALA A 40 2.25 -1.78 6.88
N PHE A 41 1.50 -2.69 7.49
CA PHE A 41 0.27 -2.37 8.22
C PHE A 41 0.53 -1.89 9.65
N TRP A 42 1.77 -1.97 10.16
CA TRP A 42 2.08 -1.47 11.49
C TRP A 42 2.27 0.05 11.45
N PRO A 43 1.55 0.85 12.26
CA PRO A 43 1.62 2.31 12.19
C PRO A 43 3.05 2.87 12.30
N ASN A 44 3.87 2.32 13.20
CA ASN A 44 5.26 2.74 13.39
C ASN A 44 6.19 2.46 12.20
N LYS A 45 5.83 1.51 11.31
CA LYS A 45 6.58 1.18 10.09
C LYS A 45 5.97 1.83 8.85
N ASN A 46 4.68 2.15 8.88
CA ASN A 46 4.02 2.91 7.83
C ASN A 46 4.55 4.36 7.73
N ILE A 47 4.96 4.95 8.85
CA ILE A 47 5.58 6.30 8.89
C ILE A 47 6.98 6.32 8.25
N GLN A 48 7.62 5.16 8.03
CA GLN A 48 8.96 5.09 7.43
C GLN A 48 8.87 5.09 5.90
N LEU A 49 8.83 6.29 5.30
CA LEU A 49 8.67 6.48 3.86
C LEU A 49 9.72 5.71 3.04
N ASP A 50 10.99 5.70 3.45
CA ASP A 50 12.05 4.97 2.75
C ASP A 50 11.79 3.46 2.70
N PHE A 51 11.33 2.88 3.82
CA PHE A 51 11.01 1.46 3.90
C PHE A 51 9.84 1.12 2.97
N GLN A 52 8.77 1.93 3.01
CA GLN A 52 7.60 1.74 2.17
C GLN A 52 7.92 1.92 0.68
N SER A 53 8.76 2.90 0.33
CA SER A 53 9.16 3.16 -1.05
C SER A 53 10.11 2.10 -1.60
N ILE A 54 10.99 1.56 -0.77
CA ILE A 54 11.81 0.42 -1.17
C ILE A 54 10.94 -0.81 -1.35
N ALA A 55 10.03 -1.11 -0.43
CA ALA A 55 9.07 -2.20 -0.57
C ALA A 55 8.20 -2.02 -1.83
N TYR A 56 7.75 -0.81 -2.10
CA TYR A 56 6.95 -0.51 -3.29
C TYR A 56 7.75 -0.74 -4.58
N VAL A 57 8.95 -0.15 -4.74
CA VAL A 57 9.78 -0.33 -5.95
C VAL A 57 10.26 -1.78 -6.10
N ALA A 58 10.50 -2.46 -4.98
CA ALA A 58 10.85 -3.87 -4.91
C ALA A 58 9.80 -4.77 -5.56
N LEU A 59 8.53 -4.49 -5.27
CA LEU A 59 7.38 -5.28 -5.69
C LEU A 59 6.90 -4.90 -7.09
N HIS A 60 6.88 -3.61 -7.43
CA HIS A 60 6.22 -3.08 -8.65
C HIS A 60 7.22 -2.84 -9.79
N ARG A 61 7.76 -3.94 -10.34
CA ARG A 61 8.77 -3.91 -11.41
C ARG A 61 8.17 -3.73 -12.80
N ASN A 62 6.94 -4.15 -13.02
CA ASN A 62 6.25 -4.06 -14.29
C ASN A 62 5.61 -2.68 -14.48
N VAL A 63 5.68 -2.14 -15.70
CA VAL A 63 5.00 -0.89 -16.07
C VAL A 63 3.49 -1.01 -15.89
N VAL A 64 2.90 -2.16 -16.27
CA VAL A 64 1.46 -2.39 -16.17
C VAL A 64 1.01 -2.28 -14.72
N ASN A 65 1.69 -2.95 -13.78
CA ASN A 65 1.31 -2.89 -12.39
C ASN A 65 1.53 -1.49 -11.79
N ARG A 66 2.60 -0.78 -12.18
CA ARG A 66 2.80 0.62 -11.77
C ARG A 66 1.67 1.54 -12.25
N VAL A 67 1.20 1.38 -13.49
CA VAL A 67 0.08 2.18 -14.03
C VAL A 67 -1.20 1.87 -13.27
N ILE A 68 -1.50 0.59 -13.04
CA ILE A 68 -2.64 0.17 -12.23
C ILE A 68 -2.57 0.81 -10.84
N HIS A 69 -1.39 0.86 -10.23
CA HIS A 69 -1.19 1.44 -8.91
C HIS A 69 -1.31 2.97 -8.86
N TYR A 70 -1.35 3.69 -9.98
CA TYR A 70 -1.70 5.11 -9.97
C TYR A 70 -3.16 5.36 -9.58
N SER A 71 -4.02 4.34 -9.66
CA SER A 71 -5.37 4.39 -9.06
C SER A 71 -5.36 4.72 -7.57
N ILE A 72 -4.26 4.47 -6.85
CA ILE A 72 -4.10 4.81 -5.42
C ILE A 72 -4.31 6.30 -5.16
N PHE A 73 -3.97 7.17 -6.11
CA PHE A 73 -4.29 8.58 -5.99
C PHE A 73 -5.80 8.77 -5.85
N VAL A 74 -6.61 8.17 -6.71
CA VAL A 74 -8.07 8.27 -6.64
C VAL A 74 -8.63 7.54 -5.41
N ASP A 75 -8.13 6.35 -5.11
CA ASP A 75 -8.58 5.55 -3.97
C ASP A 75 -8.41 6.29 -2.64
N ALA A 76 -7.28 6.99 -2.46
CA ALA A 76 -6.97 7.71 -1.23
C ALA A 76 -8.07 8.71 -0.85
N PHE A 77 -8.65 9.37 -1.84
CA PHE A 77 -9.75 10.31 -1.62
C PHE A 77 -11.12 9.65 -1.66
N ALA A 78 -11.31 8.60 -2.46
CA ALA A 78 -12.53 7.81 -2.42
C ALA A 78 -12.79 7.31 -0.99
N TRP A 79 -11.75 6.80 -0.32
CA TRP A 79 -11.81 6.43 1.10
C TRP A 79 -12.20 7.60 2.01
N LEU A 80 -11.64 8.79 1.80
CA LEU A 80 -11.97 9.97 2.60
C LEU A 80 -13.44 10.38 2.45
N LEU A 81 -13.95 10.43 1.22
CA LEU A 81 -15.32 10.84 0.93
C LEU A 81 -16.34 9.79 1.40
N ILE A 82 -16.07 8.50 1.20
CA ILE A 82 -16.91 7.41 1.69
C ILE A 82 -17.03 7.46 3.22
N LEU A 83 -15.93 7.67 3.94
CA LEU A 83 -15.98 7.77 5.40
C LEU A 83 -16.65 9.07 5.86
N ASN A 84 -16.46 10.18 5.14
CA ASN A 84 -17.11 11.46 5.43
C ASN A 84 -18.64 11.38 5.32
N ASP A 85 -19.16 10.60 4.37
CA ASP A 85 -20.60 10.32 4.22
C ASP A 85 -21.17 9.56 5.44
N LEU A 86 -20.36 8.71 6.08
CA LEU A 86 -20.76 8.03 7.32
C LEU A 86 -20.74 8.98 8.53
N TRP A 87 -19.71 9.81 8.64
CA TRP A 87 -19.61 10.86 9.65
C TRP A 87 -18.64 11.96 9.20
N SER A 88 -19.12 13.20 9.14
CA SER A 88 -18.37 14.35 8.62
C SER A 88 -17.07 14.65 9.38
N GLY A 89 -16.94 14.16 10.62
CA GLY A 89 -15.70 14.28 11.39
C GLY A 89 -14.53 13.46 10.85
N PHE A 90 -14.79 12.39 10.07
CA PHE A 90 -13.74 11.52 9.54
C PHE A 90 -12.78 12.26 8.61
N LEU A 91 -13.30 13.13 7.75
CA LEU A 91 -12.47 13.88 6.81
C LEU A 91 -11.47 14.76 7.56
N PHE A 92 -11.94 15.49 8.58
CA PHE A 92 -11.07 16.36 9.38
C PHE A 92 -9.97 15.57 10.10
N ILE A 93 -10.33 14.45 10.75
CA ILE A 93 -9.37 13.60 11.44
C ILE A 93 -8.34 13.03 10.45
N ALA A 94 -8.78 12.55 9.30
CA ALA A 94 -7.90 11.95 8.32
C ALA A 94 -6.94 12.98 7.69
N LEU A 95 -7.41 14.20 7.41
CA LEU A 95 -6.56 15.31 6.96
C LEU A 95 -5.51 15.67 8.04
N LEU A 96 -5.92 15.76 9.31
CA LEU A 96 -4.99 16.03 10.41
C LEU A 96 -3.93 14.93 10.52
N LEU A 97 -4.33 13.66 10.47
CA LEU A 97 -3.41 12.53 10.52
C LEU A 97 -2.44 12.52 9.33
N PHE A 98 -2.90 12.88 8.13
CA PHE A 98 -2.06 13.01 6.96
C PHE A 98 -1.02 14.13 7.12
N VAL A 99 -1.44 15.29 7.62
CA VAL A 99 -0.54 16.42 7.93
C VAL A 99 0.50 15.98 8.96
N VAL A 100 0.08 15.34 10.05
CA VAL A 100 1.00 14.79 11.07
C VAL A 100 1.98 13.79 10.44
N GLN A 101 1.50 12.85 9.62
CA GLN A 101 2.36 11.86 8.95
C GLN A 101 3.40 12.52 8.03
N THR A 102 3.00 13.52 7.24
CA THR A 102 3.93 14.26 6.36
C THR A 102 4.97 15.05 7.14
N PHE A 103 4.62 15.64 8.29
CA PHE A 103 5.59 16.28 9.16
C PHE A 103 6.58 15.29 9.80
N LEU A 104 6.10 14.09 10.18
CA LEU A 104 6.95 13.04 10.76
C LEU A 104 7.98 12.47 9.78
N ILE A 105 7.77 12.63 8.46
CA ILE A 105 8.78 12.29 7.43
C ILE A 105 10.00 13.21 7.49
N LYS A 106 9.88 14.41 8.10
CA LYS A 106 10.97 15.39 8.29
C LYS A 106 11.56 15.95 6.99
N GLU A 107 10.79 15.96 5.91
CA GLU A 107 11.15 16.58 4.63
C GLU A 107 10.16 17.68 4.25
N PHE A 108 10.49 18.93 4.59
CA PHE A 108 9.55 20.06 4.49
C PHE A 108 8.97 20.28 3.08
N LYS A 109 9.83 20.27 2.05
CA LYS A 109 9.40 20.46 0.66
C LYS A 109 8.52 19.32 0.16
N PHE A 110 8.84 18.08 0.54
CA PHE A 110 8.01 16.91 0.23
C PHE A 110 6.66 17.00 0.93
N ALA A 111 6.63 17.39 2.21
CA ALA A 111 5.41 17.60 2.97
C ALA A 111 4.51 18.66 2.30
N ILE A 112 5.06 19.80 1.89
CA ILE A 112 4.29 20.81 1.14
C ILE A 112 3.70 20.21 -0.14
N LEU A 113 4.53 19.58 -0.97
CA LEU A 113 4.07 18.99 -2.23
C LEU A 113 2.96 17.95 -2.01
N ALA A 114 3.13 17.05 -1.04
CA ALA A 114 2.17 16.01 -0.74
C ALA A 114 0.81 16.58 -0.27
N ASN A 115 0.83 17.61 0.59
CA ASN A 115 -0.39 18.26 1.04
C ASN A 115 -1.06 19.08 -0.08
N LEU A 116 -0.29 19.71 -0.99
CA LEU A 116 -0.85 20.40 -2.16
C LEU A 116 -1.53 19.44 -3.14
N ILE A 117 -0.89 18.29 -3.43
CA ILE A 117 -1.50 17.23 -4.25
C ILE A 117 -2.77 16.71 -3.56
N LEU A 118 -2.72 16.48 -2.25
CA LEU A 118 -3.88 16.05 -1.48
C LEU A 118 -5.05 17.04 -1.60
N ALA A 119 -4.81 18.31 -1.28
CA ALA A 119 -5.85 19.34 -1.34
C ALA A 119 -6.44 19.51 -2.74
N THR A 120 -5.59 19.48 -3.78
CA THR A 120 -6.03 19.65 -5.17
C THR A 120 -6.97 18.52 -5.59
N ILE A 121 -6.59 17.26 -5.34
CA ILE A 121 -7.41 16.12 -5.74
C ILE A 121 -8.69 16.06 -4.89
N LEU A 122 -8.61 16.35 -3.59
CA LEU A 122 -9.78 16.42 -2.72
C LEU A 122 -10.81 17.45 -3.21
N MET A 123 -10.36 18.65 -3.60
CA MET A 123 -11.24 19.69 -4.14
C MET A 123 -11.94 19.26 -5.43
N VAL A 124 -11.20 18.63 -6.35
CA VAL A 124 -11.77 18.11 -7.62
C VAL A 124 -12.84 17.06 -7.33
N LEU A 125 -12.57 16.13 -6.42
CA LEU A 125 -13.50 15.03 -6.14
C LEU A 125 -14.72 15.45 -5.32
N LEU A 126 -14.57 16.38 -4.37
CA LEU A 126 -15.72 17.01 -3.71
C LEU A 126 -16.63 17.69 -4.74
N THR A 127 -16.07 18.33 -5.76
CA THR A 127 -16.87 18.99 -6.80
C THR A 127 -17.64 17.99 -7.68
N LEU A 128 -17.07 16.80 -7.94
CA LEU A 128 -17.59 15.85 -8.92
C LEU A 128 -18.41 14.69 -8.31
N PHE A 129 -18.19 14.35 -7.04
CA PHE A 129 -18.67 13.07 -6.47
C PHE A 129 -19.37 13.18 -5.11
N ASP A 130 -19.60 14.38 -4.57
CA ASP A 130 -20.23 14.57 -3.25
C ASP A 130 -21.56 13.82 -3.10
N ASN A 131 -22.34 13.74 -4.20
CA ASN A 131 -23.65 13.07 -4.23
C ASN A 131 -23.61 11.64 -4.83
N HIS A 132 -22.42 11.06 -5.02
CA HIS A 132 -22.21 9.84 -5.80
C HIS A 132 -21.31 8.81 -5.08
N ILE A 133 -21.45 8.72 -3.75
CA ILE A 133 -20.60 7.89 -2.87
C ILE A 133 -20.59 6.40 -3.26
N GLN A 134 -21.71 5.85 -3.74
CA GLN A 134 -21.76 4.43 -4.14
C GLN A 134 -20.84 4.12 -5.33
N TYR A 135 -20.61 5.10 -6.23
CA TYR A 135 -19.64 4.94 -7.31
C TYR A 135 -18.21 4.91 -6.79
N LEU A 136 -17.90 5.69 -5.74
CA LEU A 136 -16.61 5.65 -5.07
C LEU A 136 -16.40 4.31 -4.33
N MET A 137 -17.44 3.79 -3.67
CA MET A 137 -17.38 2.44 -3.07
C MET A 137 -17.08 1.38 -4.12
N LEU A 138 -17.81 1.38 -5.23
CA LEU A 138 -17.57 0.46 -6.34
C LEU A 138 -16.16 0.63 -6.92
N TRP A 139 -15.70 1.87 -7.09
CA TRP A 139 -14.35 2.18 -7.55
C TRP A 139 -13.30 1.53 -6.65
N THR A 140 -13.38 1.69 -5.32
CA THR A 140 -12.39 1.10 -4.40
C THR A 140 -12.33 -0.43 -4.50
N ILE A 141 -13.47 -1.10 -4.71
CA ILE A 141 -13.54 -2.56 -4.90
C ILE A 141 -12.88 -2.97 -6.22
N LEU A 142 -13.23 -2.31 -7.32
CA LEU A 142 -12.70 -2.62 -8.65
C LEU A 142 -11.20 -2.29 -8.77
N SER A 143 -10.78 -1.19 -8.16
CA SER A 143 -9.40 -0.74 -8.09
C SER A 143 -8.52 -1.77 -7.35
N ALA A 144 -9.00 -2.31 -6.23
CA ALA A 144 -8.35 -3.40 -5.50
C ALA A 144 -8.26 -4.69 -6.34
N ALA A 145 -9.34 -5.08 -7.01
CA ALA A 145 -9.35 -6.25 -7.87
C ALA A 145 -8.34 -6.10 -9.03
N LEU A 146 -8.26 -4.91 -9.64
CA LEU A 146 -7.31 -4.63 -10.71
C LEU A 146 -5.86 -4.73 -10.23
N ARG A 147 -5.55 -4.25 -9.02
CA ARG A 147 -4.22 -4.41 -8.41
C ARG A 147 -3.86 -5.88 -8.16
N VAL A 148 -4.80 -6.68 -7.66
CA VAL A 148 -4.59 -8.14 -7.52
C VAL A 148 -4.28 -8.78 -8.87
N ILE A 149 -5.02 -8.40 -9.93
CA ILE A 149 -4.76 -8.88 -11.29
C ILE A 149 -3.37 -8.46 -11.77
N GLY A 150 -2.99 -7.20 -11.55
CA GLY A 150 -1.67 -6.68 -11.87
C GLY A 150 -0.54 -7.46 -11.19
N HIS A 151 -0.78 -7.92 -9.96
CA HIS A 151 0.18 -8.73 -9.23
C HIS A 151 0.33 -10.16 -9.75
N PHE A 152 -0.65 -10.76 -10.45
CA PHE A 152 -0.44 -12.08 -11.08
C PHE A 152 0.75 -12.09 -12.07
N PHE A 153 1.10 -10.93 -12.62
CA PHE A 153 2.20 -10.76 -13.57
C PHE A 153 3.51 -10.29 -12.92
N GLU A 154 3.54 -10.23 -11.59
CA GLU A 154 4.72 -9.89 -10.78
C GLU A 154 5.03 -11.01 -9.76
N PRO A 155 6.21 -11.01 -9.13
CA PRO A 155 6.44 -11.81 -7.93
C PRO A 155 5.50 -11.34 -6.82
N LEU A 156 4.32 -11.96 -6.74
CA LEU A 156 3.27 -11.70 -5.75
C LEU A 156 3.83 -11.68 -4.33
N PRO A 157 3.77 -10.55 -3.60
CA PRO A 157 3.07 -10.62 -2.34
C PRO A 157 1.59 -10.89 -2.68
N PRO A 158 0.98 -11.98 -2.19
CA PRO A 158 1.31 -12.53 -0.87
C PRO A 158 1.98 -13.92 -0.84
N PHE A 159 2.51 -14.50 -1.94
CA PHE A 159 2.95 -15.91 -1.89
C PHE A 159 4.37 -16.23 -2.35
N LEU A 160 5.06 -16.78 -1.35
CA LEU A 160 6.30 -17.54 -1.38
C LEU A 160 7.56 -16.72 -1.64
N ILE A 161 8.18 -16.40 -0.51
CA ILE A 161 9.59 -16.69 -0.31
C ILE A 161 9.82 -18.15 -0.76
N ASP A 162 10.48 -18.35 -1.89
CA ASP A 162 10.91 -19.68 -2.33
C ASP A 162 11.92 -20.28 -1.32
N ASN A 163 12.40 -21.51 -1.56
CA ASN A 163 13.39 -22.13 -0.66
C ASN A 163 14.72 -21.35 -0.60
N SER A 164 14.92 -20.38 -1.50
CA SER A 164 16.09 -19.50 -1.56
C SER A 164 15.89 -18.16 -0.86
N GLY A 165 14.71 -17.91 -0.28
CA GLY A 165 14.44 -16.65 0.40
C GLY A 165 13.83 -15.56 -0.50
N GLN A 166 13.48 -15.85 -1.76
CA GLN A 166 13.13 -14.84 -2.78
C GLN A 166 11.65 -14.90 -3.19
N PHE A 167 11.04 -13.75 -3.45
CA PHE A 167 9.73 -13.70 -4.11
C PHE A 167 9.88 -14.09 -5.58
N ALA A 168 9.14 -15.11 -6.02
CA ALA A 168 9.11 -15.57 -7.40
C ALA A 168 7.73 -15.31 -8.01
N PRO A 169 7.63 -14.94 -9.31
CA PRO A 169 6.35 -14.86 -10.00
C PRO A 169 5.62 -16.20 -9.96
N MET A 170 4.29 -16.15 -9.92
CA MET A 170 3.45 -17.35 -9.85
C MET A 170 3.60 -18.16 -11.15
N SER A 171 4.41 -19.21 -11.10
CA SER A 171 4.58 -20.18 -12.18
C SER A 171 3.72 -21.42 -11.94
N ILE A 172 3.45 -22.20 -12.99
CA ILE A 172 2.76 -23.50 -12.89
C ILE A 172 3.47 -24.41 -11.86
N ALA A 173 4.81 -24.37 -11.80
CA ALA A 173 5.59 -25.10 -10.82
C ALA A 173 5.33 -24.62 -9.37
N THR A 174 5.19 -23.31 -9.17
CA THR A 174 4.87 -22.71 -7.87
C THR A 174 3.44 -23.06 -7.44
N LEU A 175 2.49 -23.03 -8.38
CA LEU A 175 1.09 -23.41 -8.15
C LEU A 175 0.96 -24.88 -7.73
N LYS A 176 1.69 -25.78 -8.42
CA LYS A 176 1.76 -27.21 -8.07
C LYS A 176 2.37 -27.43 -6.70
N LYS A 177 3.41 -26.67 -6.33
CA LYS A 177 4.08 -26.77 -5.02
C LYS A 177 3.23 -26.25 -3.86
N LEU A 178 2.48 -25.16 -4.08
CA LEU A 178 1.56 -24.60 -3.08
C LEU A 178 0.30 -25.44 -2.90
N GLY A 179 -0.15 -26.09 -3.98
CA GLY A 179 -1.47 -26.69 -4.05
C GLY A 179 -2.54 -25.63 -4.35
N LEU A 180 -3.44 -25.96 -5.29
CA LEU A 180 -4.51 -25.08 -5.78
C LEU A 180 -5.36 -24.49 -4.65
N PHE A 181 -5.70 -25.31 -3.64
CA PHE A 181 -6.51 -24.88 -2.50
C PHE A 181 -5.88 -23.75 -1.71
N ARG A 182 -4.56 -23.80 -1.47
CA ARG A 182 -3.85 -22.73 -0.77
C ARG A 182 -3.91 -21.46 -1.60
N VAL A 183 -3.59 -21.51 -2.88
CA VAL A 183 -3.64 -20.32 -3.76
C VAL A 183 -5.02 -19.66 -3.74
N ILE A 184 -6.11 -20.44 -3.79
CA ILE A 184 -7.47 -19.90 -3.73
C ILE A 184 -7.76 -19.24 -2.37
N ALA A 185 -7.40 -19.88 -1.26
CA ALA A 185 -7.62 -19.35 0.10
C ALA A 185 -6.91 -18.01 0.37
N LEU A 186 -5.94 -17.71 -0.47
CA LEU A 186 -4.97 -16.65 -0.32
C LEU A 186 -5.29 -15.42 -1.19
N LEU A 187 -6.10 -15.60 -2.24
CA LEU A 187 -6.64 -14.51 -3.06
C LEU A 187 -7.47 -13.50 -2.27
N PRO A 188 -8.39 -13.91 -1.35
CA PRO A 188 -9.11 -12.95 -0.52
C PRO A 188 -8.18 -12.10 0.34
N ILE A 189 -7.12 -12.69 0.88
CA ILE A 189 -6.13 -11.96 1.69
C ILE A 189 -5.40 -10.93 0.83
N GLY A 190 -4.96 -11.31 -0.38
CA GLY A 190 -4.35 -10.39 -1.33
C GLY A 190 -5.30 -9.26 -1.74
N PHE A 191 -6.57 -9.57 -2.01
CA PHE A 191 -7.59 -8.58 -2.30
C PHE A 191 -7.79 -7.59 -1.16
N LEU A 192 -7.92 -8.05 0.08
CA LEU A 192 -8.09 -7.17 1.25
C LEU A 192 -6.83 -6.31 1.48
N ALA A 193 -5.65 -6.87 1.26
CA ALA A 193 -4.40 -6.14 1.32
C ALA A 193 -4.36 -5.03 0.26
N GLU A 194 -4.83 -5.28 -0.96
CA GLU A 194 -4.93 -4.27 -2.01
C GLU A 194 -6.08 -3.28 -1.79
N PHE A 195 -7.19 -3.71 -1.20
CA PHE A 195 -8.29 -2.83 -0.82
C PHE A 195 -7.85 -1.79 0.22
N LEU A 196 -7.07 -2.21 1.20
CA LEU A 196 -6.43 -1.32 2.18
C LEU A 196 -5.26 -0.52 1.58
N SER A 197 -4.72 -0.89 0.42
CA SER A 197 -3.53 -0.23 -0.15
C SER A 197 -3.85 1.16 -0.69
N GLY A 198 -5.10 1.36 -1.11
CA GLY A 198 -5.66 2.63 -1.54
C GLY A 198 -5.91 3.65 -0.43
N GLN A 199 -5.69 3.33 0.85
CA GLN A 199 -5.91 4.31 1.93
C GLN A 199 -4.89 5.47 1.88
N PRO A 200 -5.31 6.71 2.20
CA PRO A 200 -4.49 7.91 2.03
C PRO A 200 -3.20 7.91 2.86
N HIS A 201 -3.18 7.20 3.98
CA HIS A 201 -2.03 7.15 4.89
C HIS A 201 -1.06 5.99 4.59
N ARG A 202 -1.32 5.19 3.54
CA ARG A 202 -0.52 3.98 3.24
C ARG A 202 0.39 4.19 2.03
N LEU A 203 -0.12 4.05 0.81
CA LEU A 203 0.71 4.11 -0.40
C LEU A 203 0.68 5.46 -1.10
N PHE A 204 -0.18 6.39 -0.72
CA PHE A 204 -0.27 7.70 -1.36
C PHE A 204 1.07 8.47 -1.30
N LEU A 205 1.63 8.61 -0.09
CA LEU A 205 2.94 9.27 0.10
C LEU A 205 4.07 8.50 -0.60
N VAL A 206 3.97 7.17 -0.62
CA VAL A 206 4.91 6.28 -1.29
C VAL A 206 4.92 6.49 -2.80
N GLN A 207 3.74 6.69 -3.41
CA GLN A 207 3.58 6.99 -4.83
C GLN A 207 4.15 8.35 -5.20
N ILE A 208 3.84 9.38 -4.40
CA ILE A 208 4.42 10.71 -4.59
C ILE A 208 5.94 10.60 -4.54
N ASN A 209 6.48 9.90 -3.54
CA ASN A 209 7.91 9.67 -3.38
C ASN A 209 8.53 8.94 -4.58
N ALA A 210 7.87 7.90 -5.09
CA ALA A 210 8.34 7.13 -6.23
C ALA A 210 8.36 7.96 -7.53
N ILE A 211 7.31 8.73 -7.82
CA ILE A 211 7.21 9.58 -9.01
C ILE A 211 8.27 10.68 -8.98
N THR A 212 8.32 11.42 -7.86
CA THR A 212 9.27 12.51 -7.69
C THR A 212 10.70 12.00 -7.75
N SER A 213 11.01 10.86 -7.13
CA SER A 213 12.38 10.30 -7.16
C SER A 213 12.83 9.98 -8.59
N LYS A 214 11.89 9.60 -9.46
CA LYS A 214 12.14 9.29 -10.87
C LYS A 214 12.39 10.56 -11.68
N LEU A 215 11.65 11.63 -11.40
CA LEU A 215 11.85 12.93 -12.03
C LEU A 215 13.20 13.56 -11.66
N TYR A 216 13.62 13.43 -10.39
CA TYR A 216 14.88 13.99 -9.88
C TYR A 216 16.10 13.05 -10.00
N GLN A 217 15.97 11.91 -10.70
CA GLN A 217 17.04 10.93 -10.95
C GLN A 217 17.74 10.36 -9.69
N CYS A 218 17.11 10.40 -8.52
CA CYS A 218 17.67 9.88 -7.26
C CYS A 218 17.62 8.34 -7.16
N HIS A 219 17.85 7.61 -8.25
CA HIS A 219 17.58 6.17 -8.32
C HIS A 219 18.80 5.31 -7.99
N ALA A 220 19.21 5.30 -6.72
CA ALA A 220 20.10 4.26 -6.21
C ALA A 220 19.31 3.00 -5.86
N ILE A 221 18.67 2.31 -6.82
CA ILE A 221 17.84 1.13 -6.53
C ILE A 221 18.69 0.04 -5.85
N MET A 222 18.29 -0.32 -4.63
CA MET A 222 18.99 -1.33 -3.84
C MET A 222 18.87 -2.70 -4.53
N ARG A 223 19.98 -3.41 -4.71
CA ARG A 223 19.97 -4.76 -5.28
C ARG A 223 19.01 -5.67 -4.49
N TRP A 224 18.23 -6.49 -5.19
CA TRP A 224 17.19 -7.34 -4.60
C TRP A 224 17.65 -8.20 -3.43
N LYS A 225 18.83 -8.83 -3.56
CA LYS A 225 19.44 -9.63 -2.49
C LYS A 225 19.58 -8.84 -1.19
N ASN A 226 19.90 -7.54 -1.29
CA ASN A 226 20.04 -6.67 -0.13
C ASN A 226 18.68 -6.27 0.45
N VAL A 227 17.65 -6.10 -0.39
CA VAL A 227 16.26 -5.89 0.06
C VAL A 227 15.76 -7.10 0.84
N VAL A 228 15.99 -8.32 0.33
CA VAL A 228 15.61 -9.58 0.99
C VAL A 228 16.34 -9.75 2.33
N ILE A 229 17.67 -9.61 2.34
CA ILE A 229 18.47 -9.71 3.57
C ILE A 229 18.00 -8.70 4.61
N ARG A 230 17.71 -7.46 4.18
CA ARG A 230 17.21 -6.40 5.07
C ARG A 230 15.77 -6.62 5.51
N GLY A 231 14.90 -7.17 4.67
CA GLY A 231 13.55 -7.58 5.03
C GLY A 231 13.55 -8.68 6.09
N ILE A 232 14.41 -9.68 5.93
CA ILE A 232 14.63 -10.76 6.91
C ILE A 232 15.22 -10.19 8.21
N LYS A 233 16.21 -9.30 8.13
CA LYS A 233 16.81 -8.64 9.30
C LYS A 233 15.79 -7.77 10.03
N SER A 234 15.01 -6.97 9.29
CA SER A 234 13.90 -6.16 9.80
C SER A 234 12.83 -6.98 10.50
N TYR A 235 12.53 -8.17 9.97
CA TYR A 235 11.63 -9.14 10.57
C TYR A 235 12.19 -9.78 11.84
N LYS A 236 13.52 -10.00 11.92
CA LYS A 236 14.17 -10.62 13.08
C LYS A 236 14.46 -9.63 14.22
N GLU A 237 14.87 -8.41 13.89
CA GLU A 237 15.46 -7.45 14.83
C GLU A 237 14.59 -6.20 15.05
N GLY A 238 13.52 -6.05 14.26
CA GLY A 238 12.79 -4.79 14.15
C GLY A 238 13.57 -3.74 13.33
N ILE A 239 12.85 -2.90 12.58
CA ILE A 239 13.50 -1.90 11.71
C ILE A 239 14.15 -0.79 12.55
N LYS A 240 15.49 -0.72 12.51
CA LYS A 240 16.28 0.46 12.89
C LYS A 240 16.44 1.35 11.64
N GLN A 241 16.36 2.67 11.80
CA GLN A 241 16.55 3.63 10.70
C GLN A 241 18.02 3.57 10.23
N GLU A 242 18.33 2.69 9.28
CA GLU A 242 19.70 2.49 8.82
C GLU A 242 20.18 3.69 7.99
N SER A 243 21.46 4.05 8.12
CA SER A 243 22.07 5.21 7.43
C SER A 243 21.96 5.17 5.92
N VAL A 244 21.88 3.99 5.30
CA VAL A 244 21.72 3.82 3.85
C VAL A 244 20.31 4.21 3.36
N PHE A 245 19.29 4.15 4.22
CA PHE A 245 17.95 4.63 3.88
C PHE A 245 17.87 6.16 3.89
N LYS A 246 18.70 6.84 4.70
CA LYS A 246 18.76 8.33 4.72
C LYS A 246 19.06 8.95 3.36
N ASP A 247 19.71 8.20 2.47
CA ASP A 247 20.19 8.70 1.18
C ASP A 247 19.36 8.16 -0.01
N TYR A 248 18.39 7.27 0.20
CA TYR A 248 17.62 6.67 -0.90
C TYR A 248 16.61 7.65 -1.53
N CYS A 249 16.14 8.67 -0.79
CA CYS A 249 15.09 9.58 -1.26
C CYS A 249 15.20 11.02 -0.71
N ARG A 250 16.40 11.56 -0.46
CA ARG A 250 16.48 13.00 -0.16
C ARG A 250 16.29 13.82 -1.43
N PHE A 251 15.07 14.31 -1.62
CA PHE A 251 14.66 15.18 -2.75
C PHE A 251 15.49 16.44 -2.90
N PHE A 252 15.95 16.95 -1.78
CA PHE A 252 16.70 18.19 -1.70
C PHE A 252 17.89 17.91 -0.80
N LYS A 253 19.10 17.92 -1.38
CA LYS A 253 20.31 18.01 -0.56
C LYS A 253 20.14 19.19 0.40
N LYS A 254 20.48 18.97 1.67
CA LYS A 254 20.53 20.03 2.68
C LYS A 254 21.45 21.15 2.22
#